data_AF-A0A081R149-F1
#
_entry.id   AF-A0A081R149-F1
#
_cell.length_a   1.000
_cell.length_b   1.000
_cell.length_c   1.000
_cell.angle_alpha   90.00
_cell.angle_beta   90.00
_cell.angle_gamma   90.00
#
_symmetry.space_group_name_H-M   'P 1'
#
loop_
_entity.id
_entity.type
_entity.pdbx_description
1 polymer ?
#
loop_
_entity_poly.entity_id
_entity_poly.type
_entity_poly.pdbx_seq_one_letter_code
_entity_poly.pdbx_strand_id
1 'polypeptide(L)'
;MVEELKDVTDSLELVPVTDLEIGFTLKAAEIEIQGKEVLEQALESYKKKYAGYIVTEETLSDDIKVKDELGRVQRQIEQELKNQLSEYSKPLDEAKAWVESILDPIKTLQTDIKNQIREFEERETEARKETVREAFESAIAESGTELDIKLFAIYFDDFSKKKCFMADNVRINQATSKMIVGLVAEEATKKQQREAGLIQITEAAAKAGLGPTVYIRSYDKGAKLADVLQAILDDKALAEKTKAETELKKRIDEMTAIAVAKGLNPEKYVDLLREGRSALDTIDILHADADELRRTKAEAEQEAQSRFCAQNQPEFRSESSSGGNHTLEQETGRKSQNMASEDGVKKYGYKFTVDLIFPAENAKEIKEQFKEWLNANGVQFEPRTKSVKVEME
;
A
#
# COMPACT_ATOMS: atom_id res chain seq x y z
N MET A 1 29.27 7.91 -41.85
CA MET A 1 29.19 7.19 -43.14
C MET A 1 27.99 6.28 -43.08
N VAL A 2 27.32 6.03 -44.20
CA VAL A 2 26.41 4.89 -44.33
C VAL A 2 27.27 3.77 -44.88
N GLU A 3 27.46 2.69 -44.12
CA GLU A 3 27.99 1.46 -44.68
C GLU A 3 26.86 0.79 -45.47
N GLU A 4 27.15 0.42 -46.72
CA GLU A 4 26.17 -0.29 -47.55
C GLU A 4 25.99 -1.71 -46.98
N LEU A 5 24.79 -1.98 -46.46
CA LEU A 5 24.41 -3.31 -45.97
C LEU A 5 24.50 -4.30 -47.14
N LYS A 6 25.53 -5.13 -47.10
CA LYS A 6 25.81 -6.11 -48.14
C LYS A 6 24.87 -7.31 -48.01
N ASP A 7 23.69 -7.19 -48.63
CA ASP A 7 22.82 -8.34 -48.83
C ASP A 7 23.56 -9.40 -49.67
N VAL A 8 23.37 -10.67 -49.27
CA VAL A 8 23.97 -11.86 -49.88
C VAL A 8 22.93 -12.96 -50.11
N THR A 9 21.67 -12.73 -49.77
CA THR A 9 20.60 -13.75 -49.86
C THR A 9 20.36 -14.22 -51.29
N ASP A 10 20.31 -13.28 -52.26
CA ASP A 10 20.24 -13.55 -53.70
C ASP A 10 21.53 -14.17 -54.31
N SER A 11 22.60 -14.33 -53.52
CA SER A 11 23.89 -14.90 -53.97
C SER A 11 24.31 -16.13 -53.17
N LEU A 12 23.44 -16.66 -52.30
CA LEU A 12 23.78 -17.73 -51.37
C LEU A 12 23.50 -19.13 -51.95
N GLU A 13 24.32 -19.56 -52.92
CA GLU A 13 24.42 -20.99 -53.27
C GLU A 13 25.06 -21.76 -52.09
N LEU A 14 24.23 -22.12 -51.11
CA LEU A 14 24.60 -23.02 -50.03
C LEU A 14 24.90 -24.40 -50.62
N VAL A 15 26.18 -24.76 -50.67
CA VAL A 15 26.61 -26.11 -51.09
C VAL A 15 25.89 -27.15 -50.22
N PRO A 16 25.08 -28.04 -50.81
CA PRO A 16 24.33 -29.04 -50.05
C PRO A 16 25.27 -29.95 -49.26
N VAL A 17 24.88 -30.33 -48.04
CA VAL A 17 25.69 -31.23 -47.19
C VAL A 17 25.88 -32.61 -47.82
N THR A 18 25.01 -33.00 -48.76
CA THR A 18 25.15 -34.19 -49.62
C THR A 18 26.34 -34.14 -50.58
N ASP A 19 26.83 -32.94 -50.89
CA ASP A 19 27.79 -32.69 -51.97
C ASP A 19 29.21 -32.46 -51.40
N LEU A 20 29.34 -32.42 -50.06
CA LEU A 20 30.61 -32.38 -49.34
C LEU A 20 31.11 -33.82 -49.06
N GLU A 21 31.78 -34.45 -50.03
CA GLU A 21 32.50 -35.73 -49.84
C GLU A 21 33.78 -35.57 -48.98
N ILE A 22 33.64 -35.17 -47.71
CA ILE A 22 34.75 -35.10 -46.74
C ILE A 22 34.99 -36.49 -46.14
N GLY A 23 35.96 -37.22 -46.70
CA GLY A 23 36.38 -38.54 -46.22
C GLY A 23 37.87 -38.58 -45.81
N PHE A 24 38.17 -39.25 -44.69
CA PHE A 24 39.54 -39.45 -44.20
C PHE A 24 39.97 -40.91 -44.37
N THR A 25 40.87 -41.18 -45.33
CA THR A 25 41.42 -42.52 -45.58
C THR A 25 42.61 -42.81 -44.66
N LEU A 26 42.33 -43.26 -43.45
CA LEU A 26 43.35 -43.76 -42.52
C LEU A 26 43.82 -45.15 -42.94
N LYS A 27 45.07 -45.27 -43.39
CA LYS A 27 45.77 -46.57 -43.48
C LYS A 27 46.36 -46.89 -42.12
N ALA A 28 46.10 -48.09 -41.60
CA ALA A 28 46.86 -48.60 -40.47
C ALA A 28 48.32 -48.81 -40.90
N ALA A 29 49.28 -48.31 -40.11
CA ALA A 29 50.69 -48.62 -40.31
C ALA A 29 51.03 -49.92 -39.58
N GLU A 30 51.65 -50.87 -40.28
CA GLU A 30 52.35 -51.97 -39.64
C GLU A 30 53.70 -51.46 -39.13
N ILE A 31 53.98 -51.65 -37.84
CA ILE A 31 55.23 -51.22 -37.22
C ILE A 31 56.18 -52.44 -37.18
N GLU A 32 57.02 -52.56 -38.19
CA GLU A 32 58.06 -53.59 -38.25
C GLU A 32 59.31 -53.15 -37.45
N ILE A 33 59.49 -53.74 -36.26
CA ILE A 33 60.68 -53.49 -35.43
C ILE A 33 61.86 -54.29 -35.99
N GLN A 34 62.66 -53.65 -36.85
CA GLN A 34 63.86 -54.26 -37.42
C GLN A 34 64.83 -54.74 -36.33
N GLY A 35 65.35 -55.96 -36.46
CA GLY A 35 66.28 -56.56 -35.50
C GLY A 35 65.66 -57.04 -34.19
N LYS A 36 64.32 -57.01 -34.04
CA LYS A 36 63.60 -57.45 -32.83
C LYS A 36 64.07 -58.81 -32.30
N GLU A 37 64.10 -59.84 -33.14
CA GLU A 37 64.46 -61.20 -32.73
C GLU A 37 65.91 -61.29 -32.21
N VAL A 38 66.82 -60.53 -32.82
CA VAL A 38 68.23 -60.44 -32.41
C VAL A 38 68.34 -59.73 -31.05
N LEU A 39 67.56 -58.68 -30.82
CA LEU A 39 67.50 -57.96 -29.54
C LEU A 39 66.89 -58.83 -28.43
N GLU A 40 65.82 -59.57 -28.72
CA GLU A 40 65.18 -60.51 -27.79
C GLU A 40 66.14 -61.66 -27.41
N GLN A 41 66.80 -62.28 -28.41
CA GLN A 41 67.81 -63.33 -28.19
C GLN A 41 69.04 -62.83 -27.43
N ALA A 42 69.50 -61.60 -27.70
CA ALA A 42 70.59 -60.97 -26.95
C ALA A 42 70.17 -60.68 -25.50
N LEU A 43 68.95 -60.20 -25.27
CA LEU A 43 68.42 -59.93 -23.94
C LEU A 43 68.27 -61.22 -23.10
N GLU A 44 67.82 -62.32 -23.67
CA GLU A 44 67.82 -63.63 -22.99
C GLU A 44 69.23 -64.14 -22.71
N SER A 45 70.16 -63.94 -23.64
CA SER A 45 71.57 -64.28 -23.43
C SER A 45 72.20 -63.48 -22.29
N TYR A 46 71.90 -62.19 -22.18
CA TYR A 46 72.33 -61.35 -21.06
C TYR A 46 71.67 -61.73 -19.73
N LYS A 47 70.34 -61.97 -19.72
CA LYS A 47 69.61 -62.47 -18.54
C LYS A 47 70.24 -63.77 -18.01
N LYS A 48 70.59 -64.70 -18.91
CA LYS A 48 71.22 -65.97 -18.56
C LYS A 48 72.67 -65.80 -18.09
N LYS A 49 73.45 -64.89 -18.70
CA LYS A 49 74.85 -64.61 -18.33
C LYS A 49 74.99 -64.03 -16.92
N TYR A 50 74.09 -63.13 -16.52
CA TYR A 50 74.14 -62.44 -15.23
C TYR A 50 73.18 -63.01 -14.17
N ALA A 51 72.52 -64.15 -14.44
CA ALA A 51 71.67 -64.83 -13.47
C ALA A 51 72.48 -65.32 -12.26
N GLY A 52 72.22 -64.74 -11.09
CA GLY A 52 72.96 -65.06 -9.85
C GLY A 52 74.38 -64.47 -9.78
N TYR A 53 74.75 -63.58 -10.69
CA TYR A 53 76.02 -62.86 -10.65
C TYR A 53 76.04 -61.84 -9.50
N ILE A 54 77.20 -61.70 -8.84
CA ILE A 54 77.43 -60.76 -7.74
C ILE A 54 78.67 -59.94 -8.08
N VAL A 55 78.52 -58.62 -8.15
CA VAL A 55 79.61 -57.65 -8.37
C VAL A 55 80.61 -57.74 -7.21
N THR A 56 81.90 -57.80 -7.51
CA THR A 56 82.98 -57.75 -6.52
C THR A 56 83.77 -56.45 -6.62
N GLU A 57 84.60 -56.16 -5.63
CA GLU A 57 85.44 -54.95 -5.61
C GLU A 57 86.48 -54.94 -6.75
N GLU A 58 86.90 -56.12 -7.23
CA GLU A 58 87.78 -56.28 -8.38
C GLU A 58 87.06 -56.10 -9.73
N THR A 59 85.81 -56.55 -9.86
CA THR A 59 85.03 -56.45 -11.12
C THR A 59 84.29 -55.12 -11.29
N LEU A 60 84.12 -54.36 -10.20
CA LEU A 60 83.32 -53.13 -10.11
C LEU A 60 83.55 -52.14 -11.27
N SER A 61 84.80 -51.95 -11.72
CA SER A 61 85.11 -51.02 -12.81
C SER A 61 84.52 -51.45 -14.16
N ASP A 62 84.47 -52.74 -14.44
CA ASP A 62 83.92 -53.27 -15.69
C ASP A 62 82.41 -53.49 -15.58
N ASP A 63 81.90 -53.88 -14.41
CA ASP A 63 80.45 -53.96 -14.14
C ASP A 63 79.77 -52.59 -14.28
N ILE A 64 80.44 -51.49 -13.91
CA ILE A 64 79.96 -50.12 -14.15
C ILE A 64 79.88 -49.82 -15.66
N LYS A 65 80.87 -50.24 -16.46
CA LYS A 65 80.85 -50.04 -17.94
C LYS A 65 79.69 -50.80 -18.57
N VAL A 66 79.51 -52.07 -18.21
CA VAL A 66 78.40 -52.91 -18.69
C VAL A 66 77.04 -52.31 -18.32
N LYS A 67 76.88 -51.82 -17.09
CA LYS A 67 75.67 -51.13 -16.64
C LYS A 67 75.41 -49.86 -17.47
N ASP A 68 76.42 -49.03 -17.70
CA ASP A 68 76.28 -47.77 -18.44
C ASP A 68 76.04 -48.01 -19.94
N GLU A 69 76.57 -49.08 -20.52
CA GLU A 69 76.28 -49.54 -21.88
C GLU A 69 74.84 -50.05 -22.02
N LEU A 70 74.37 -50.90 -21.11
CA LEU A 70 72.96 -51.32 -21.04
C LEU A 70 72.02 -50.10 -20.89
N GLY A 71 72.40 -49.13 -20.05
CA GLY A 71 71.68 -47.86 -19.88
C GLY A 71 71.75 -46.91 -21.08
N ARG A 72 72.69 -47.08 -22.02
CA ARG A 72 72.68 -46.40 -23.32
C ARG A 72 71.74 -47.10 -24.30
N VAL A 73 71.81 -48.44 -24.38
CA VAL A 73 70.93 -49.25 -25.24
C VAL A 73 69.46 -49.05 -24.87
N GLN A 74 69.12 -49.06 -23.58
CA GLN A 74 67.75 -48.77 -23.10
C GLN A 74 67.27 -47.40 -23.60
N ARG A 75 68.04 -46.33 -23.35
CA ARG A 75 67.66 -44.96 -23.75
C ARG A 75 67.53 -44.81 -25.28
N GLN A 76 68.35 -45.53 -26.05
CA GLN A 76 68.27 -45.51 -27.51
C GLN A 76 66.98 -46.17 -28.00
N ILE A 77 66.56 -47.29 -27.42
CA ILE A 77 65.27 -47.95 -27.72
C ILE A 77 64.10 -47.05 -27.31
N GLU A 78 64.13 -46.48 -26.10
CA GLU A 78 63.09 -45.58 -25.60
C GLU A 78 62.96 -44.30 -26.46
N GLN A 79 64.08 -43.71 -26.87
CA GLN A 79 64.09 -42.51 -27.71
C GLN A 79 63.64 -42.81 -29.14
N GLU A 80 64.05 -43.93 -29.72
CA GLU A 80 63.63 -44.30 -31.08
C GLU A 80 62.14 -44.65 -31.15
N LEU A 81 61.63 -45.42 -30.18
CA LEU A 81 60.19 -45.68 -30.04
C LEU A 81 59.41 -44.37 -29.88
N LYS A 82 59.93 -43.42 -29.10
CA LYS A 82 59.31 -42.10 -28.91
C LYS A 82 59.35 -41.25 -30.20
N ASN A 83 60.45 -41.27 -30.94
CA ASN A 83 60.58 -40.60 -32.23
C ASN A 83 59.52 -41.13 -33.21
N GLN A 84 59.53 -42.43 -33.48
CA GLN A 84 58.62 -43.07 -34.44
C GLN A 84 57.15 -42.93 -34.02
N LEU A 85 56.82 -43.02 -32.72
CA LEU A 85 55.46 -42.78 -32.24
C LEU A 85 55.02 -41.32 -32.45
N SER A 86 55.92 -40.34 -32.33
CA SER A 86 55.62 -38.94 -32.60
C SER A 86 55.51 -38.62 -34.10
N GLU A 87 56.31 -39.26 -34.95
CA GLU A 87 56.15 -39.18 -36.41
C GLU A 87 54.87 -39.87 -36.88
N TYR A 88 54.43 -40.93 -36.19
CA TYR A 88 53.16 -41.61 -36.45
C TYR A 88 51.93 -40.79 -35.99
N SER A 89 52.00 -40.03 -34.89
CA SER A 89 50.89 -39.15 -34.48
C SER A 89 50.80 -37.88 -35.33
N LYS A 90 51.92 -37.39 -35.85
CA LYS A 90 52.01 -36.11 -36.56
C LYS A 90 51.00 -35.94 -37.71
N PRO A 91 50.74 -36.90 -38.62
CA PRO A 91 49.70 -36.77 -39.65
C PRO A 91 48.28 -36.66 -39.09
N LEU A 92 48.00 -37.33 -37.95
CA LEU A 92 46.70 -37.24 -37.26
C LEU A 92 46.54 -35.87 -36.58
N ASP A 93 47.62 -35.35 -35.99
CA ASP A 93 47.61 -34.03 -35.34
C ASP A 93 47.59 -32.87 -36.35
N GLU A 94 48.25 -33.02 -37.50
CA GLU A 94 48.11 -32.12 -38.66
C GLU A 94 46.68 -32.14 -39.24
N ALA A 95 46.05 -33.33 -39.35
CA ALA A 95 44.66 -33.44 -39.80
C ALA A 95 43.67 -32.77 -38.82
N LYS A 96 43.88 -32.89 -37.49
CA LYS A 96 43.09 -32.16 -36.49
C LYS A 96 43.26 -30.65 -36.65
N ALA A 97 44.49 -30.16 -36.70
CA ALA A 97 44.79 -28.74 -36.83
C ALA A 97 44.20 -28.14 -38.13
N TRP A 98 44.23 -28.90 -39.23
CA TRP A 98 43.54 -28.51 -40.46
C TRP A 98 42.02 -28.44 -40.28
N VAL A 99 41.39 -29.47 -39.71
CA VAL A 99 39.94 -29.47 -39.41
C VAL A 99 39.55 -28.29 -38.51
N GLU A 100 40.32 -28.01 -37.46
CA GLU A 100 40.10 -26.85 -36.58
C GLU A 100 40.23 -25.53 -37.35
N SER A 101 41.25 -25.38 -38.20
CA SER A 101 41.43 -24.17 -39.03
C SER A 101 40.31 -23.91 -40.04
N ILE A 102 39.57 -24.94 -40.47
CA ILE A 102 38.39 -24.82 -41.34
C ILE A 102 37.11 -24.60 -40.52
N LEU A 103 36.98 -25.23 -39.35
CA LEU A 103 35.81 -25.10 -38.49
C LEU A 103 35.75 -23.76 -37.74
N ASP A 104 36.88 -23.17 -37.35
CA ASP A 104 36.88 -21.93 -36.57
C ASP A 104 36.28 -20.72 -37.31
N PRO A 105 36.61 -20.45 -38.60
CA PRO A 105 35.89 -19.46 -39.41
C PRO A 105 34.38 -19.71 -39.49
N ILE A 106 33.95 -20.96 -39.54
CA ILE A 106 32.53 -21.34 -39.58
C ILE A 106 31.85 -21.05 -38.23
N LYS A 107 32.49 -21.39 -37.10
CA LYS A 107 32.00 -21.05 -35.74
C LYS A 107 31.87 -19.55 -35.55
N THR A 108 32.84 -18.77 -36.05
CA THR A 108 32.81 -17.29 -36.01
C THR A 108 31.63 -16.77 -36.81
N LEU A 109 31.50 -17.16 -38.08
CA LEU A 109 30.39 -16.73 -38.93
C LEU A 109 29.00 -17.11 -38.36
N GLN A 110 28.86 -18.32 -37.79
CA GLN A 110 27.64 -18.74 -37.09
C GLN A 110 27.33 -17.85 -35.87
N THR A 111 28.35 -17.41 -35.14
CA THR A 111 28.21 -16.53 -33.98
C THR A 111 27.82 -15.11 -34.41
N ASP A 112 28.43 -14.59 -35.46
CA ASP A 112 28.14 -13.26 -36.00
C ASP A 112 26.73 -13.17 -36.58
N ILE A 113 26.33 -14.15 -37.39
CA ILE A 113 24.95 -14.25 -37.92
C ILE A 113 23.94 -14.34 -36.77
N LYS A 114 24.21 -15.15 -35.74
CA LYS A 114 23.34 -15.25 -34.55
C LYS A 114 23.22 -13.93 -33.80
N ASN A 115 24.30 -13.17 -33.66
CA ASN A 115 24.28 -11.84 -33.04
C ASN A 115 23.46 -10.85 -33.87
N GLN A 116 23.67 -10.81 -35.19
CA GLN A 116 22.93 -9.92 -36.10
C GLN A 116 21.43 -10.22 -36.14
N ILE A 117 21.03 -11.51 -36.11
CA ILE A 117 19.64 -11.94 -35.98
C ILE A 117 19.03 -11.41 -34.68
N ARG A 118 19.71 -11.63 -33.53
CA ARG A 118 19.23 -11.12 -32.23
C ARG A 118 19.06 -9.61 -32.25
N GLU A 119 20.04 -8.86 -32.74
CA GLU A 119 19.94 -7.39 -32.82
C GLU A 119 18.79 -6.92 -33.72
N PHE A 120 18.46 -7.69 -34.77
CA PHE A 120 17.30 -7.42 -35.61
C PHE A 120 15.99 -7.70 -34.86
N GLU A 121 15.87 -8.84 -34.16
CA GLU A 121 14.70 -9.20 -33.34
C GLU A 121 14.48 -8.23 -32.17
N GLU A 122 15.55 -7.75 -31.55
CA GLU A 122 15.54 -6.71 -30.51
C GLU A 122 15.06 -5.36 -31.09
N ARG A 123 15.63 -4.90 -32.21
CA ARG A 123 15.18 -3.67 -32.91
C ARG A 123 13.72 -3.75 -33.36
N GLU A 124 13.29 -4.89 -33.89
CA GLU A 124 11.88 -5.16 -34.21
C GLU A 124 10.97 -5.04 -32.98
N THR A 125 11.45 -5.48 -31.81
CA THR A 125 10.64 -5.54 -30.59
C THR A 125 10.55 -4.17 -29.92
N GLU A 126 11.63 -3.40 -29.87
CA GLU A 126 11.58 -2.01 -29.41
C GLU A 126 10.77 -1.12 -30.36
N ALA A 127 10.85 -1.32 -31.67
CA ALA A 127 9.96 -0.63 -32.63
C ALA A 127 8.46 -0.92 -32.35
N ARG A 128 8.11 -2.17 -32.03
CA ARG A 128 6.74 -2.53 -31.61
C ARG A 128 6.35 -1.91 -30.26
N LYS A 129 7.27 -1.79 -29.29
CA LYS A 129 7.00 -1.07 -28.04
C LYS A 129 6.74 0.41 -28.30
N GLU A 130 7.50 1.03 -29.22
CA GLU A 130 7.30 2.43 -29.59
C GLU A 130 5.93 2.66 -30.23
N THR A 131 5.48 1.81 -31.17
CA THR A 131 4.12 1.94 -31.70
C THR A 131 3.03 1.72 -30.65
N VAL A 132 3.26 0.85 -29.65
CA VAL A 132 2.36 0.73 -28.48
C VAL A 132 2.35 2.01 -27.64
N ARG A 133 3.52 2.63 -27.42
CA ARG A 133 3.69 3.90 -26.71
C ARG A 133 2.92 5.02 -27.43
N GLU A 134 3.13 5.18 -28.74
CA GLU A 134 2.42 6.13 -29.61
C GLU A 134 0.90 5.92 -29.59
N ALA A 135 0.42 4.67 -29.57
CA ALA A 135 -1.01 4.36 -29.50
C ALA A 135 -1.63 4.68 -28.14
N PHE A 136 -0.90 4.47 -27.03
CA PHE A 136 -1.32 4.97 -25.72
C PHE A 136 -1.33 6.50 -25.68
N GLU A 137 -0.32 7.19 -26.22
CA GLU A 137 -0.29 8.66 -26.29
C GLU A 137 -1.44 9.22 -27.13
N SER A 138 -1.75 8.58 -28.25
CA SER A 138 -2.89 8.94 -29.11
C SER A 138 -4.21 8.80 -28.37
N ALA A 139 -4.43 7.66 -27.67
CA ALA A 139 -5.62 7.44 -26.87
C ALA A 139 -5.72 8.41 -25.67
N ILE A 140 -4.59 8.79 -25.05
CA ILE A 140 -4.55 9.81 -23.98
C ILE A 140 -4.97 11.17 -24.54
N ALA A 141 -4.45 11.58 -25.70
CA ALA A 141 -4.86 12.82 -26.36
C ALA A 141 -6.35 12.82 -26.74
N GLU A 142 -6.88 11.71 -27.27
CA GLU A 142 -8.30 11.54 -27.57
C GLU A 142 -9.19 11.56 -26.32
N SER A 143 -8.68 11.12 -25.17
CA SER A 143 -9.44 11.12 -23.90
C SER A 143 -9.72 12.52 -23.32
N GLY A 144 -9.06 13.56 -23.86
CA GLY A 144 -9.13 14.93 -23.34
C GLY A 144 -8.61 15.10 -21.91
N THR A 145 -8.00 14.06 -21.33
CA THR A 145 -7.58 14.00 -19.92
C THR A 145 -6.07 13.83 -19.85
N GLU A 146 -5.40 14.74 -19.15
CA GLU A 146 -3.95 14.69 -18.97
C GLU A 146 -3.55 13.48 -18.09
N LEU A 147 -2.90 12.49 -18.69
CA LEU A 147 -2.42 11.27 -18.03
C LEU A 147 -0.92 11.06 -18.33
N ASP A 148 -0.13 10.64 -17.34
CA ASP A 148 1.27 10.28 -17.57
C ASP A 148 1.35 8.92 -18.28
N ILE A 149 1.96 8.89 -19.47
CA ILE A 149 2.22 7.69 -20.27
C ILE A 149 2.89 6.56 -19.46
N LYS A 150 3.66 6.88 -18.41
CA LYS A 150 4.29 5.90 -17.51
C LYS A 150 3.28 5.02 -16.76
N LEU A 151 2.05 5.48 -16.55
CA LEU A 151 0.97 4.69 -15.94
C LEU A 151 0.67 3.42 -16.75
N PHE A 152 0.91 3.46 -18.07
CA PHE A 152 0.64 2.37 -19.00
C PHE A 152 1.89 1.56 -19.38
N ALA A 153 3.08 1.93 -18.87
CA ALA A 153 4.35 1.28 -19.22
C ALA A 153 4.36 -0.23 -18.92
N ILE A 154 3.60 -0.67 -17.91
CA ILE A 154 3.40 -2.09 -17.55
C ILE A 154 2.79 -2.93 -18.68
N TYR A 155 2.13 -2.31 -19.66
CA TYR A 155 1.51 -3.00 -20.79
C TYR A 155 2.39 -3.07 -22.04
N PHE A 156 3.51 -2.32 -22.11
CA PHE A 156 4.30 -2.18 -23.34
C PHE A 156 4.94 -3.50 -23.78
N ASP A 157 5.55 -4.24 -22.84
CA ASP A 157 6.12 -5.57 -23.13
C ASP A 157 5.04 -6.59 -23.51
N ASP A 158 3.82 -6.48 -22.96
CA ASP A 158 2.73 -7.42 -23.24
C ASP A 158 2.06 -7.15 -24.60
N PHE A 159 1.89 -5.89 -24.98
CA PHE A 159 1.29 -5.48 -26.25
C PHE A 159 2.30 -5.39 -27.40
N SER A 160 3.62 -5.37 -27.15
CA SER A 160 4.65 -5.45 -28.21
C SER A 160 4.80 -6.85 -28.85
N LYS A 161 4.09 -7.86 -28.33
CA LYS A 161 4.10 -9.25 -28.81
C LYS A 161 3.40 -9.34 -30.18
N LYS A 162 3.99 -10.04 -31.16
CA LYS A 162 3.51 -10.11 -32.57
C LYS A 162 1.99 -10.38 -32.72
N LYS A 163 1.38 -11.16 -31.81
CA LYS A 163 -0.09 -11.41 -31.72
C LYS A 163 -0.98 -10.16 -31.56
N CYS A 164 -0.42 -9.04 -31.11
CA CYS A 164 -1.12 -7.77 -30.86
C CYS A 164 -1.10 -6.84 -32.08
N PHE A 165 -0.39 -7.22 -33.13
CA PHE A 165 -0.28 -6.49 -34.39
C PHE A 165 -1.12 -7.13 -35.49
N MET A 166 -1.19 -6.46 -36.64
CA MET A 166 -1.62 -7.01 -37.91
C MET A 166 -0.50 -7.87 -38.53
N ALA A 167 -0.78 -8.52 -39.66
CA ALA A 167 0.17 -9.40 -40.34
C ALA A 167 1.48 -8.70 -40.78
N ASP A 168 1.50 -7.37 -40.86
CA ASP A 168 2.69 -6.56 -41.12
C ASP A 168 3.62 -6.39 -39.91
N ASN A 169 3.20 -6.80 -38.70
CA ASN A 169 3.93 -6.61 -37.43
C ASN A 169 4.24 -5.14 -37.05
N VAL A 170 3.62 -4.16 -37.73
CA VAL A 170 3.82 -2.72 -37.53
C VAL A 170 2.55 -2.05 -37.02
N ARG A 171 1.38 -2.35 -37.59
CA ARG A 171 0.10 -1.77 -37.14
C ARG A 171 -0.52 -2.59 -36.02
N ILE A 172 -0.94 -1.94 -34.94
CA ILE A 172 -1.67 -2.59 -33.83
C ILE A 172 -3.03 -3.07 -34.33
N ASN A 173 -3.45 -4.27 -33.92
CA ASN A 173 -4.75 -4.82 -34.32
C ASN A 173 -5.93 -4.27 -33.52
N GLN A 174 -7.13 -4.38 -34.08
CA GLN A 174 -8.35 -3.79 -33.52
C GLN A 174 -8.67 -4.25 -32.07
N ALA A 175 -8.31 -5.49 -31.72
CA ALA A 175 -8.52 -6.00 -30.36
C ALA A 175 -7.61 -5.30 -29.35
N THR A 176 -6.31 -5.18 -29.65
CA THR A 176 -5.34 -4.50 -28.79
C THR A 176 -5.60 -2.98 -28.76
N SER A 177 -5.93 -2.36 -29.90
CA SER A 177 -6.34 -0.95 -29.96
C SER A 177 -7.55 -0.67 -29.03
N LYS A 178 -8.57 -1.54 -29.04
CA LYS A 178 -9.72 -1.43 -28.13
C LYS A 178 -9.33 -1.60 -26.66
N MET A 179 -8.36 -2.46 -26.34
CA MET A 179 -7.83 -2.61 -24.98
C MET A 179 -7.08 -1.35 -24.52
N ILE A 180 -6.23 -0.77 -25.36
CA ILE A 180 -5.50 0.49 -25.10
C ILE A 180 -6.49 1.61 -24.78
N VAL A 181 -7.49 1.84 -25.64
CA VAL A 181 -8.52 2.87 -25.41
C VAL A 181 -9.33 2.60 -24.14
N GLY A 182 -9.64 1.33 -23.84
CA GLY A 182 -10.34 0.95 -22.60
C GLY A 182 -9.55 1.28 -21.33
N LEU A 183 -8.26 0.94 -21.29
CA LEU A 183 -7.36 1.22 -20.18
C LEU A 183 -7.20 2.74 -19.95
N VAL A 184 -7.04 3.51 -21.03
CA VAL A 184 -6.93 4.97 -20.95
C VAL A 184 -8.25 5.59 -20.46
N ALA A 185 -9.40 5.12 -20.96
CA ALA A 185 -10.70 5.61 -20.51
C ALA A 185 -10.98 5.30 -19.03
N GLU A 186 -10.50 4.17 -18.51
CA GLU A 186 -10.61 3.83 -17.09
C GLU A 186 -9.80 4.80 -16.20
N GLU A 187 -8.54 5.07 -16.54
CA GLU A 187 -7.70 6.01 -15.79
C GLU A 187 -8.13 7.47 -15.95
N ALA A 188 -8.60 7.86 -17.14
CA ALA A 188 -9.24 9.16 -17.35
C ALA A 188 -10.45 9.34 -16.43
N THR A 189 -11.31 8.31 -16.34
CA THR A 189 -12.48 8.31 -15.44
C THR A 189 -12.06 8.43 -13.97
N LYS A 190 -11.02 7.71 -13.54
CA LYS A 190 -10.48 7.81 -12.17
C LYS A 190 -9.96 9.22 -11.84
N LYS A 191 -9.18 9.85 -12.74
CA LYS A 191 -8.69 11.23 -12.57
C LYS A 191 -9.85 12.23 -12.49
N GLN A 192 -10.78 12.19 -13.44
CA GLN A 192 -11.96 13.07 -13.47
C GLN A 192 -12.84 12.92 -12.22
N GLN A 193 -13.09 11.69 -11.74
CA GLN A 193 -13.84 11.45 -10.51
C GLN A 193 -13.15 12.05 -9.28
N ARG A 194 -11.82 11.91 -9.16
CA ARG A 194 -11.06 12.51 -8.06
C ARG A 194 -11.11 14.04 -8.12
N GLU A 195 -10.93 14.64 -9.29
CA GLU A 195 -10.98 16.10 -9.47
C GLU A 195 -12.37 16.67 -9.17
N ALA A 196 -13.44 16.03 -9.67
CA ALA A 196 -14.82 16.39 -9.34
C ALA A 196 -15.13 16.22 -7.84
N GLY A 197 -14.54 15.23 -7.18
CA GLY A 197 -14.63 15.05 -5.73
C GLY A 197 -13.95 16.17 -4.95
N LEU A 198 -12.72 16.56 -5.33
CA LEU A 198 -11.97 17.67 -4.73
C LEU A 198 -12.71 19.01 -4.89
N ILE A 199 -13.34 19.26 -6.04
CA ILE A 199 -14.17 20.45 -6.27
C ILE A 199 -15.38 20.44 -5.32
N GLN A 200 -16.13 19.33 -5.26
CA GLN A 200 -17.29 19.21 -4.36
C GLN A 200 -16.93 19.40 -2.88
N ILE A 201 -15.82 18.81 -2.42
CA ILE A 201 -15.29 19.01 -1.06
C ILE A 201 -14.94 20.48 -0.82
N THR A 202 -14.29 21.12 -1.78
CA THR A 202 -13.89 22.54 -1.68
C THR A 202 -15.10 23.46 -1.61
N GLU A 203 -16.11 23.25 -2.46
CA GLU A 203 -17.37 23.98 -2.44
C GLU A 203 -18.16 23.74 -1.16
N ALA A 204 -18.27 22.50 -0.70
CA ALA A 204 -19.02 22.16 0.51
C ALA A 204 -18.39 22.80 1.75
N ALA A 205 -17.07 22.71 1.90
CA ALA A 205 -16.35 23.37 2.99
C ALA A 205 -16.55 24.89 2.95
N ALA A 206 -16.42 25.51 1.77
CA ALA A 206 -16.66 26.94 1.60
C ALA A 206 -18.11 27.36 1.95
N LYS A 207 -19.11 26.57 1.52
CA LYS A 207 -20.54 26.77 1.85
C LYS A 207 -20.83 26.55 3.35
N ALA A 208 -20.00 25.78 4.05
CA ALA A 208 -20.04 25.61 5.49
C ALA A 208 -19.29 26.69 6.29
N GLY A 209 -18.47 27.52 5.63
CA GLY A 209 -17.54 28.45 6.30
C GLY A 209 -16.30 27.79 6.87
N LEU A 210 -15.94 26.59 6.38
CA LEU A 210 -14.86 25.74 6.87
C LEU A 210 -13.70 25.64 5.84
N GLY A 211 -12.50 25.34 6.32
CA GLY A 211 -11.32 25.18 5.46
C GLY A 211 -11.24 23.79 4.82
N PRO A 212 -11.08 23.67 3.48
CA PRO A 212 -11.17 22.38 2.78
C PRO A 212 -10.02 21.40 3.07
N THR A 213 -8.89 21.89 3.59
CA THR A 213 -7.61 21.17 3.70
C THR A 213 -7.65 19.90 4.55
N VAL A 214 -8.54 19.81 5.54
CA VAL A 214 -8.69 18.59 6.37
C VAL A 214 -9.48 17.53 5.62
N TYR A 215 -10.58 17.94 4.98
CA TYR A 215 -11.49 17.08 4.21
C TYR A 215 -10.82 16.52 2.95
N ILE A 216 -10.10 17.36 2.19
CA ILE A 216 -9.25 16.94 1.06
C ILE A 216 -8.25 15.86 1.50
N ARG A 217 -7.57 16.05 2.63
CA ARG A 217 -6.61 15.07 3.17
C ARG A 217 -7.26 13.76 3.63
N SER A 218 -8.56 13.77 3.96
CA SER A 218 -9.32 12.56 4.25
C SER A 218 -9.64 11.81 2.95
N TYR A 219 -10.10 12.54 1.93
CA TYR A 219 -10.39 12.01 0.60
C TYR A 219 -9.16 11.42 -0.10
N ASP A 220 -8.01 12.12 -0.03
CA ASP A 220 -6.71 11.63 -0.54
C ASP A 220 -6.17 10.39 0.20
N LYS A 221 -6.72 10.07 1.38
CA LYS A 221 -6.46 8.81 2.10
C LYS A 221 -7.44 7.69 1.76
N GLY A 222 -8.34 7.90 0.81
CA GLY A 222 -9.34 6.91 0.37
C GLY A 222 -10.67 6.94 1.13
N ALA A 223 -10.95 7.96 1.93
CA ALA A 223 -12.30 8.16 2.47
C ALA A 223 -13.30 8.43 1.32
N LYS A 224 -14.53 7.92 1.40
CA LYS A 224 -15.51 8.11 0.31
C LYS A 224 -15.96 9.57 0.27
N LEU A 225 -16.25 10.07 -0.93
CA LEU A 225 -16.71 11.46 -1.13
C LEU A 225 -17.95 11.77 -0.26
N ALA A 226 -18.92 10.86 -0.16
CA ALA A 226 -20.11 11.03 0.68
C ALA A 226 -19.77 11.17 2.17
N ASP A 227 -18.90 10.31 2.69
CA ASP A 227 -18.46 10.34 4.10
C ASP A 227 -17.74 11.66 4.43
N VAL A 228 -16.91 12.16 3.51
CA VAL A 228 -16.19 13.44 3.64
C VAL A 228 -17.14 14.64 3.54
N LEU A 229 -18.15 14.59 2.67
CA LEU A 229 -19.17 15.63 2.57
C LEU A 229 -20.08 15.66 3.82
N GLN A 230 -20.39 14.51 4.41
CA GLN A 230 -21.14 14.45 5.67
C GLN A 230 -20.35 15.05 6.84
N ALA A 231 -19.06 14.75 6.95
CA ALA A 231 -18.20 15.33 8.00
C ALA A 231 -18.18 16.87 7.97
N ILE A 232 -18.22 17.48 6.78
CA ILE A 232 -18.33 18.94 6.61
C ILE A 232 -19.66 19.48 7.17
N LEU A 233 -20.77 18.75 7.01
CA LEU A 233 -22.08 19.14 7.54
C LEU A 233 -22.14 18.99 9.06
N ASP A 234 -21.53 17.93 9.60
CA ASP A 234 -21.48 17.66 11.03
C ASP A 234 -20.62 18.70 11.77
N ASP A 235 -19.43 19.01 11.23
CA ASP A 235 -18.57 20.10 11.73
C ASP A 235 -19.26 21.47 11.65
N LYS A 236 -20.03 21.73 10.58
CA LYS A 236 -20.84 22.95 10.46
C LYS A 236 -21.90 23.03 11.56
N ALA A 237 -22.64 21.95 11.79
CA ALA A 237 -23.68 21.91 12.82
C ALA A 237 -23.07 22.11 14.23
N LEU A 238 -21.88 21.57 14.48
CA LEU A 238 -21.12 21.80 15.72
C LEU A 238 -20.66 23.27 15.86
N ALA A 239 -20.19 23.89 14.78
CA ALA A 239 -19.80 25.31 14.76
C ALA A 239 -21.00 26.25 14.98
N GLU A 240 -22.16 25.96 14.36
CA GLU A 240 -23.39 26.75 14.54
C GLU A 240 -23.95 26.57 15.95
N LYS A 241 -23.94 25.35 16.50
CA LYS A 241 -24.34 25.07 17.88
C LYS A 241 -23.46 25.80 18.90
N THR A 242 -22.14 25.68 18.80
CA THR A 242 -21.22 26.33 19.76
C THR A 242 -21.28 27.86 19.68
N LYS A 243 -21.53 28.43 18.48
CA LYS A 243 -21.84 29.86 18.32
C LYS A 243 -23.16 30.26 19.00
N ALA A 244 -24.21 29.43 18.89
CA ALA A 244 -25.48 29.69 19.58
C ALA A 244 -25.35 29.59 21.10
N GLU A 245 -24.63 28.59 21.62
CA GLU A 245 -24.37 28.42 23.05
C GLU A 245 -23.54 29.57 23.65
N THR A 246 -22.54 30.08 22.92
CA THR A 246 -21.72 31.22 23.36
C THR A 246 -22.47 32.56 23.34
N GLU A 247 -23.29 32.84 22.32
CA GLU A 247 -24.16 34.03 22.31
C GLU A 247 -25.26 33.92 23.39
N LEU A 248 -25.89 32.75 23.57
CA LEU A 248 -26.85 32.52 24.65
C LEU A 248 -26.22 32.78 26.03
N LYS A 249 -25.00 32.27 26.27
CA LYS A 249 -24.26 32.57 27.50
C LYS A 249 -24.05 34.07 27.68
N LYS A 250 -23.61 34.78 26.63
CA LYS A 250 -23.43 36.24 26.67
C LYS A 250 -24.74 36.97 26.98
N ARG A 251 -25.90 36.50 26.48
CA ARG A 251 -27.21 37.06 26.84
C ARG A 251 -27.62 36.76 28.28
N ILE A 252 -27.29 35.58 28.79
CA ILE A 252 -27.48 35.23 30.20
C ILE A 252 -26.62 36.14 31.10
N ASP A 253 -25.36 36.38 30.75
CA ASP A 253 -24.45 37.26 31.49
C ASP A 253 -24.95 38.73 31.45
N GLU A 254 -25.37 39.23 30.27
CA GLU A 254 -25.98 40.56 30.09
C GLU A 254 -27.26 40.73 30.94
N MET A 255 -28.20 39.78 30.85
CA MET A 255 -29.48 39.84 31.54
C MET A 255 -29.31 39.73 33.06
N THR A 256 -28.38 38.89 33.52
CA THR A 256 -28.03 38.73 34.94
C THR A 256 -27.51 40.04 35.53
N ALA A 257 -26.60 40.72 34.84
CA ALA A 257 -26.06 42.00 35.29
C ALA A 257 -27.17 43.06 35.44
N ILE A 258 -28.12 43.13 34.50
CA ILE A 258 -29.24 44.07 34.56
C ILE A 258 -30.22 43.71 35.68
N ALA A 259 -30.54 42.43 35.88
CA ALA A 259 -31.41 41.98 36.97
C ALA A 259 -30.84 42.35 38.35
N VAL A 260 -29.55 42.04 38.58
CA VAL A 260 -28.85 42.40 39.82
C VAL A 260 -28.84 43.93 40.02
N ALA A 261 -28.54 44.71 38.97
CA ALA A 261 -28.51 46.17 39.05
C ALA A 261 -29.88 46.81 39.38
N LYS A 262 -31.00 46.11 39.13
CA LYS A 262 -32.35 46.55 39.51
C LYS A 262 -32.87 45.92 40.81
N GLY A 263 -32.09 45.04 41.44
CA GLY A 263 -32.47 44.35 42.68
C GLY A 263 -33.51 43.24 42.49
N LEU A 264 -33.56 42.64 41.29
CA LEU A 264 -34.43 41.52 40.93
C LEU A 264 -33.68 40.18 41.04
N ASN A 265 -34.40 39.07 41.20
CA ASN A 265 -33.80 37.72 41.16
C ASN A 265 -33.40 37.36 39.71
N PRO A 266 -32.10 37.14 39.39
CA PRO A 266 -31.67 36.87 38.02
C PRO A 266 -32.22 35.60 37.40
N GLU A 267 -32.36 34.51 38.17
CA GLU A 267 -32.62 33.17 37.60
C GLU A 267 -33.95 33.13 36.82
N LYS A 268 -34.96 33.93 37.21
CA LYS A 268 -36.23 34.11 36.46
C LYS A 268 -35.98 34.46 34.98
N TYR A 269 -35.02 35.34 34.71
CA TYR A 269 -34.71 35.81 33.35
C TYR A 269 -33.74 34.88 32.63
N VAL A 270 -32.86 34.20 33.38
CA VAL A 270 -31.97 33.18 32.83
C VAL A 270 -32.77 31.96 32.35
N ASP A 271 -33.78 31.52 33.11
CA ASP A 271 -34.66 30.42 32.71
C ASP A 271 -35.53 30.78 31.50
N LEU A 272 -36.07 32.00 31.42
CA LEU A 272 -36.78 32.48 30.22
C LEU A 272 -35.90 32.39 28.95
N LEU A 273 -34.61 32.73 29.04
CA LEU A 273 -33.66 32.57 27.93
C LEU A 273 -33.35 31.09 27.62
N ARG A 274 -33.25 30.23 28.64
CA ARG A 274 -33.08 28.76 28.46
C ARG A 274 -34.31 28.11 27.82
N GLU A 275 -35.52 28.61 28.11
CA GLU A 275 -36.79 28.24 27.48
C GLU A 275 -36.95 28.75 26.04
N GLY A 276 -36.01 29.56 25.54
CA GLY A 276 -36.02 30.09 24.18
C GLY A 276 -36.90 31.33 23.95
N ARG A 277 -37.23 32.09 25.01
CA ARG A 277 -37.72 33.48 24.86
C ARG A 277 -36.67 34.32 24.15
N SER A 278 -37.07 35.34 23.39
CA SER A 278 -36.07 36.25 22.83
C SER A 278 -35.44 37.10 23.94
N ALA A 279 -34.22 37.56 23.69
CA ALA A 279 -33.56 38.50 24.60
C ALA A 279 -34.32 39.84 24.72
N LEU A 280 -35.16 40.18 23.73
CA LEU A 280 -35.99 41.39 23.75
C LEU A 280 -37.21 41.22 24.67
N ASP A 281 -37.97 40.13 24.50
CA ASP A 281 -39.11 39.82 25.39
C ASP A 281 -38.65 39.74 26.86
N THR A 282 -37.47 39.15 27.08
CA THR A 282 -36.91 38.94 28.42
C THR A 282 -36.48 40.25 29.09
N ILE A 283 -35.88 41.20 28.36
CA ILE A 283 -35.52 42.51 28.93
C ILE A 283 -36.76 43.38 29.19
N ASP A 284 -37.81 43.27 28.35
CA ASP A 284 -39.06 43.99 28.56
C ASP A 284 -39.83 43.47 29.79
N ILE A 285 -39.85 42.15 30.02
CA ILE A 285 -40.38 41.55 31.26
C ILE A 285 -39.57 42.04 32.48
N LEU A 286 -38.24 42.01 32.42
CA LEU A 286 -37.35 42.50 33.48
C LEU A 286 -37.61 43.99 33.78
N HIS A 287 -37.87 44.79 32.75
CA HIS A 287 -38.22 46.20 32.90
C HIS A 287 -39.57 46.41 33.58
N ALA A 288 -40.60 45.63 33.22
CA ALA A 288 -41.90 45.67 33.90
C ALA A 288 -41.79 45.26 35.38
N ASP A 289 -41.11 44.14 35.67
CA ASP A 289 -40.85 43.66 37.04
C ASP A 289 -40.10 44.70 37.89
N ALA A 290 -39.15 45.44 37.29
CA ALA A 290 -38.38 46.47 37.98
C ALA A 290 -39.22 47.68 38.38
N ASP A 291 -40.19 48.07 37.55
CA ASP A 291 -41.07 49.21 37.84
C ASP A 291 -42.22 48.81 38.79
N GLU A 292 -42.66 47.55 38.79
CA GLU A 292 -43.51 46.99 39.85
C GLU A 292 -42.79 46.95 41.20
N LEU A 293 -41.51 46.51 41.22
CA LEU A 293 -40.66 46.54 42.42
C LEU A 293 -40.40 47.96 42.94
N ARG A 294 -40.47 48.98 42.08
CA ARG A 294 -40.38 50.40 42.49
C ARG A 294 -41.69 50.90 43.11
N ARG A 295 -42.84 50.58 42.49
CA ARG A 295 -44.17 50.98 43.01
C ARG A 295 -44.41 50.37 44.40
N THR A 296 -44.24 49.06 44.53
CA THR A 296 -44.41 48.34 45.80
C THR A 296 -43.47 48.84 46.91
N LYS A 297 -42.25 49.27 46.58
CA LYS A 297 -41.34 49.93 47.55
C LYS A 297 -41.84 51.32 47.96
N ALA A 298 -42.25 52.16 47.01
CA ALA A 298 -42.78 53.50 47.32
C ALA A 298 -44.08 53.43 48.15
N GLU A 299 -44.95 52.48 47.84
CA GLU A 299 -46.17 52.18 48.59
C GLU A 299 -45.85 51.69 50.01
N ALA A 300 -44.87 50.78 50.17
CA ALA A 300 -44.42 50.32 51.48
C ALA A 300 -43.73 51.43 52.30
N GLU A 301 -42.98 52.33 51.68
CA GLU A 301 -42.40 53.52 52.32
C GLU A 301 -43.51 54.50 52.77
N GLN A 302 -44.52 54.74 51.94
CA GLN A 302 -45.67 55.57 52.27
C GLN A 302 -46.52 54.96 53.40
N GLU A 303 -46.73 53.64 53.40
CA GLU A 303 -47.38 52.93 54.50
C GLU A 303 -46.55 53.00 55.78
N ALA A 304 -45.24 52.77 55.72
CA ALA A 304 -44.35 52.85 56.88
C ALA A 304 -44.35 54.26 57.48
N GLN A 305 -44.30 55.30 56.65
CA GLN A 305 -44.39 56.70 57.07
C GLN A 305 -45.76 57.02 57.70
N SER A 306 -46.84 56.48 57.14
CA SER A 306 -48.20 56.64 57.68
C SER A 306 -48.39 55.91 59.02
N ARG A 307 -47.84 54.71 59.17
CA ARG A 307 -47.82 53.96 60.44
C ARG A 307 -46.95 54.64 61.50
N PHE A 308 -45.81 55.22 61.11
CA PHE A 308 -44.94 56.01 62.01
C PHE A 308 -45.66 57.26 62.53
N CYS A 309 -46.43 57.96 61.69
CA CYS A 309 -47.30 59.05 62.12
C CYS A 309 -48.43 58.58 63.06
N ALA A 310 -49.03 57.41 62.79
CA ALA A 310 -50.10 56.85 63.63
C ALA A 310 -49.61 56.39 65.01
N GLN A 311 -48.37 55.91 65.13
CA GLN A 311 -47.78 55.41 66.38
C GLN A 311 -47.33 56.53 67.35
N ASN A 312 -47.44 57.81 66.96
CA ASN A 312 -47.07 58.98 67.76
C ASN A 312 -48.29 59.75 68.34
N GLN A 313 -49.40 59.06 68.63
CA GLN A 313 -50.49 59.61 69.44
C GLN A 313 -50.51 59.00 70.86
N PRO A 314 -50.85 59.77 71.93
CA PRO A 314 -50.91 59.24 73.29
C PRO A 314 -52.01 58.20 73.48
N GLU A 315 -51.78 57.27 74.41
CA GLU A 315 -52.78 56.30 74.84
C GLU A 315 -54.02 56.97 75.44
N PHE A 316 -55.22 56.46 75.13
CA PHE A 316 -56.30 56.42 76.12
C PHE A 316 -57.07 55.09 76.02
N ARG A 317 -57.43 54.56 77.18
CA ARG A 317 -57.92 53.18 77.39
C ARG A 317 -59.37 53.19 77.82
N SER A 318 -60.21 52.38 77.19
CA SER A 318 -61.53 52.00 77.73
C SER A 318 -61.96 50.62 77.22
N GLU A 319 -62.34 49.74 78.15
CA GLU A 319 -63.06 48.50 77.88
C GLU A 319 -64.55 48.84 77.52
N SER A 320 -65.47 47.96 77.08
CA SER A 320 -65.55 46.50 77.13
C SER A 320 -66.64 45.91 76.21
N SER A 321 -66.52 44.61 75.88
CA SER A 321 -67.61 43.60 75.80
C SER A 321 -68.59 43.51 74.61
N SER A 322 -69.10 42.28 74.42
CA SER A 322 -70.28 41.81 73.64
C SER A 322 -70.16 41.75 72.08
N GLY A 323 -70.49 40.64 71.41
CA GLY A 323 -70.81 39.28 71.91
C GLY A 323 -71.39 38.30 70.86
N GLY A 324 -70.73 37.13 70.67
CA GLY A 324 -71.22 35.96 69.91
C GLY A 324 -71.09 36.01 68.38
N ASN A 325 -71.04 34.88 67.63
CA ASN A 325 -70.98 33.46 68.00
C ASN A 325 -70.44 32.57 66.84
N HIS A 326 -69.58 31.58 67.17
CA HIS A 326 -69.28 30.29 66.49
C HIS A 326 -68.78 30.23 65.01
N THR A 327 -67.75 29.46 64.57
CA THR A 327 -67.11 28.13 64.90
C THR A 327 -67.57 27.02 63.93
N LEU A 328 -66.72 26.14 63.34
CA LEU A 328 -65.24 25.96 63.42
C LEU A 328 -64.54 26.60 62.18
N GLU A 329 -63.68 26.07 61.28
CA GLU A 329 -62.92 24.82 60.93
C GLU A 329 -61.52 25.31 60.40
N GLN A 330 -60.34 24.67 60.33
CA GLN A 330 -59.79 23.29 60.25
C GLN A 330 -59.98 22.61 58.87
N GLU A 331 -58.98 22.07 58.16
CA GLU A 331 -57.65 21.53 58.54
C GLU A 331 -56.43 22.34 58.04
N THR A 332 -55.25 22.36 58.69
CA THR A 332 -54.18 21.32 58.84
C THR A 332 -53.52 20.87 57.52
N GLY A 333 -52.18 20.92 57.35
CA GLY A 333 -51.15 21.42 58.27
C GLY A 333 -49.69 21.40 57.75
N ARG A 334 -48.76 21.78 58.64
CA ARG A 334 -47.29 21.76 58.41
C ARG A 334 -46.66 20.40 58.75
N LYS A 335 -45.68 19.95 57.95
CA LYS A 335 -44.45 19.20 58.32
C LYS A 335 -43.72 18.77 57.03
N SER A 336 -42.40 18.56 56.96
CA SER A 336 -41.29 18.95 57.86
C SER A 336 -39.99 18.98 57.05
N GLN A 337 -38.90 19.48 57.63
CA GLN A 337 -37.54 19.31 57.11
C GLN A 337 -37.10 17.83 57.16
N ASN A 338 -36.13 17.47 56.30
CA ASN A 338 -35.07 16.50 56.61
C ASN A 338 -33.80 16.89 55.84
N MET A 339 -32.64 16.47 56.36
CA MET A 339 -31.30 16.77 55.83
C MET A 339 -30.56 15.48 55.44
N ALA A 340 -29.66 15.61 54.47
CA ALA A 340 -28.46 14.80 54.21
C ALA A 340 -28.54 13.25 54.24
N SER A 341 -28.28 12.65 53.07
CA SER A 341 -27.41 11.47 52.90
C SER A 341 -26.86 11.48 51.45
N GLU A 342 -25.72 10.85 51.22
CA GLU A 342 -24.98 10.90 49.94
C GLU A 342 -25.43 9.86 48.90
N ASP A 343 -24.81 9.98 47.72
CA ASP A 343 -24.67 8.97 46.65
C ASP A 343 -25.84 8.76 45.66
N GLY A 344 -25.50 8.24 44.48
CA GLY A 344 -26.46 7.81 43.45
C GLY A 344 -26.73 8.79 42.32
N VAL A 345 -25.68 9.26 41.60
CA VAL A 345 -25.88 9.88 40.28
C VAL A 345 -26.57 8.89 39.35
N LYS A 346 -27.84 9.13 39.02
CA LYS A 346 -28.64 8.29 38.12
C LYS A 346 -28.08 8.38 36.69
N LYS A 347 -27.17 7.47 36.34
CA LYS A 347 -26.71 7.27 34.96
C LYS A 347 -27.85 6.64 34.16
N TYR A 348 -28.52 7.46 33.34
CA TYR A 348 -29.47 6.99 32.34
C TYR A 348 -28.71 6.30 31.19
N GLY A 349 -29.25 5.18 30.71
CA GLY A 349 -28.68 4.41 29.60
C GLY A 349 -29.78 3.86 28.70
N TYR A 350 -29.54 3.87 27.39
CA TYR A 350 -30.48 3.35 26.40
C TYR A 350 -30.22 1.87 26.15
N LYS A 351 -31.26 1.02 26.28
CA LYS A 351 -31.14 -0.42 25.98
C LYS A 351 -31.68 -0.73 24.59
N PHE A 352 -30.77 -1.13 23.70
CA PHE A 352 -31.10 -1.63 22.37
C PHE A 352 -31.03 -3.16 22.33
N THR A 353 -31.71 -3.78 21.37
CA THR A 353 -31.47 -5.17 20.97
C THR A 353 -30.90 -5.13 19.57
N VAL A 354 -29.74 -5.77 19.35
CA VAL A 354 -29.03 -5.77 18.08
C VAL A 354 -28.64 -7.21 17.76
N ASP A 355 -29.11 -7.71 16.61
CA ASP A 355 -28.68 -8.99 16.08
C ASP A 355 -27.46 -8.77 15.19
N LEU A 356 -26.40 -9.58 15.40
CA LEU A 356 -25.11 -9.42 14.74
C LEU A 356 -24.72 -10.72 14.02
N ILE A 357 -24.48 -10.61 12.71
CA ILE A 357 -24.03 -11.71 11.85
C ILE A 357 -22.53 -11.51 11.58
N PHE A 358 -21.73 -12.54 11.84
CA PHE A 358 -20.27 -12.50 11.65
C PHE A 358 -19.87 -13.42 10.48
N PRO A 359 -19.01 -12.98 9.54
CA PRO A 359 -18.57 -13.79 8.40
C PRO A 359 -17.95 -15.12 8.84
N ALA A 360 -18.43 -16.23 8.27
CA ALA A 360 -18.18 -17.58 8.78
C ALA A 360 -16.69 -17.96 8.89
N GLU A 361 -15.84 -17.41 8.03
CA GLU A 361 -14.40 -17.68 7.94
C GLU A 361 -13.65 -17.29 9.24
N ASN A 362 -13.94 -16.11 9.78
CA ASN A 362 -13.26 -15.53 10.94
C ASN A 362 -14.20 -15.24 12.13
N ALA A 363 -15.44 -15.75 12.09
CA ALA A 363 -16.52 -15.43 13.02
C ALA A 363 -16.18 -15.60 14.51
N LYS A 364 -15.27 -16.51 14.85
CA LYS A 364 -14.83 -16.72 16.25
C LYS A 364 -13.93 -15.60 16.73
N GLU A 365 -13.00 -15.13 15.89
CA GLU A 365 -11.99 -14.14 16.28
C GLU A 365 -12.60 -12.73 16.32
N ILE A 366 -13.32 -12.34 15.26
CA ILE A 366 -14.00 -11.03 15.18
C ILE A 366 -14.99 -10.86 16.35
N LYS A 367 -15.64 -11.94 16.78
CA LYS A 367 -16.56 -11.94 17.93
C LYS A 367 -15.86 -11.65 19.26
N GLU A 368 -14.66 -12.20 19.50
CA GLU A 368 -13.92 -11.91 20.74
C GLU A 368 -13.30 -10.50 20.70
N GLN A 369 -12.74 -10.06 19.56
CA GLN A 369 -12.28 -8.68 19.36
C GLN A 369 -13.43 -7.66 19.61
N PHE A 370 -14.64 -7.95 19.13
CA PHE A 370 -15.81 -7.09 19.37
C PHE A 370 -16.25 -7.07 20.85
N LYS A 371 -16.18 -8.19 21.56
CA LYS A 371 -16.42 -8.24 23.03
C LYS A 371 -15.38 -7.42 23.79
N GLU A 372 -14.10 -7.53 23.44
CA GLU A 372 -13.03 -6.75 24.05
C GLU A 372 -13.27 -5.25 23.83
N TRP A 373 -13.68 -4.84 22.63
CA TRP A 373 -14.07 -3.47 22.33
C TRP A 373 -15.27 -3.00 23.17
N LEU A 374 -16.34 -3.81 23.30
CA LEU A 374 -17.50 -3.48 24.13
C LEU A 374 -17.10 -3.28 25.60
N ASN A 375 -16.29 -4.19 26.15
CA ASN A 375 -15.79 -4.12 27.52
C ASN A 375 -14.91 -2.87 27.74
N ALA A 376 -14.00 -2.57 26.80
CA ALA A 376 -13.11 -1.40 26.86
C ALA A 376 -13.88 -0.06 26.81
N ASN A 377 -15.04 -0.03 26.13
CA ASN A 377 -15.92 1.14 26.06
C ASN A 377 -17.03 1.14 27.13
N GLY A 378 -16.98 0.21 28.10
CA GLY A 378 -17.94 0.14 29.21
C GLY A 378 -19.36 -0.29 28.83
N VAL A 379 -19.55 -0.91 27.66
CA VAL A 379 -20.85 -1.32 27.14
C VAL A 379 -21.24 -2.70 27.68
N GLN A 380 -22.28 -2.75 28.51
CA GLN A 380 -22.84 -4.00 29.03
C GLN A 380 -23.65 -4.74 27.94
N PHE A 381 -23.48 -6.06 27.82
CA PHE A 381 -24.17 -6.89 26.84
C PHE A 381 -24.62 -8.24 27.43
N GLU A 382 -25.77 -8.75 26.98
CA GLU A 382 -26.29 -10.07 27.34
C GLU A 382 -26.39 -10.96 26.07
N PRO A 383 -25.54 -11.98 25.89
CA PRO A 383 -25.56 -12.81 24.69
C PRO A 383 -26.72 -13.81 24.71
N ARG A 384 -27.71 -13.65 23.82
CA ARG A 384 -28.79 -14.64 23.62
C ARG A 384 -28.21 -15.97 23.11
N THR A 385 -28.40 -17.04 23.89
CA THR A 385 -27.78 -18.35 23.66
C THR A 385 -28.50 -19.20 22.60
N LYS A 386 -28.32 -18.86 21.32
CA LYS A 386 -28.44 -19.77 20.16
C LYS A 386 -27.82 -19.16 18.91
N SER A 387 -26.71 -19.71 18.44
CA SER A 387 -26.15 -19.37 17.13
C SER A 387 -26.98 -20.02 16.03
N VAL A 388 -27.64 -19.21 15.21
CA VAL A 388 -28.33 -19.65 13.99
C VAL A 388 -27.44 -19.31 12.80
N LYS A 389 -27.28 -20.22 11.84
CA LYS A 389 -26.58 -19.94 10.59
C LYS A 389 -27.53 -19.14 9.68
N VAL A 390 -27.11 -17.94 9.30
CA VAL A 390 -27.83 -17.05 8.39
C VAL A 390 -26.93 -16.83 7.16
N GLU A 391 -27.54 -16.70 5.99
CA GLU A 391 -26.87 -16.41 4.73
C GLU A 391 -26.59 -14.90 4.61
N MET A 392 -25.51 -14.51 3.94
CA MET A 392 -25.11 -13.11 3.74
C MET A 392 -25.09 -12.84 2.23
N GLU A 393 -25.72 -11.74 1.81
CA GLU A 393 -25.59 -11.17 0.45
C GLU A 393 -24.28 -10.37 0.32
#